data_AF-A0A6M1RXP3-F1
#
_entry.id   AF-A0A6M1RXP3-F1
#
_cell.length_a   1.000
_cell.length_b   1.000
_cell.length_c   1.000
_cell.angle_alpha   90.00
_cell.angle_beta   90.00
_cell.angle_gamma   90.00
#
_symmetry.space_group_name_H-M   'P 1'
#
loop_
_entity.id
_entity.type
_entity.pdbx_description
1 polymer ?
#
loop_
_entity_poly.entity_id
_entity_poly.type
_entity_poly.pdbx_seq_one_letter_code
_entity_poly.pdbx_strand_id
1 'polypeptide(L)'
;MTHSVDLPGNPPPSPQRVSVVLGGVTPPAPVIIALERSPGTNEFLLTFVADPGAYFTILTSTNLTDWTVVRSVLAETTTNTVSVTSHADVGFWRLRRGQ
;
A
#
# COMPACT_ATOMS: atom_id res chain seq x y z
N MET A 1 2.22 33.99 4.24
CA MET A 1 2.87 34.97 5.14
C MET A 1 3.29 34.22 6.38
N THR A 2 4.58 33.93 6.51
CA THR A 2 5.14 33.26 7.68
C THR A 2 5.73 34.36 8.55
N HIS A 3 5.14 34.62 9.70
CA HIS A 3 5.73 35.49 10.72
C HIS A 3 6.75 34.66 11.50
N SER A 4 8.03 34.96 11.37
CA SER A 4 9.05 34.53 12.34
C SER A 4 9.83 35.77 12.76
N VAL A 5 9.57 36.20 13.99
CA VAL A 5 10.42 37.14 14.70
C VAL A 5 11.50 36.30 15.35
N ASP A 6 12.68 36.24 14.72
CA ASP A 6 13.88 35.69 15.34
C ASP A 6 14.44 36.74 16.33
N LEU A 7 14.40 36.40 17.62
CA LEU A 7 15.14 37.13 18.66
C LEU A 7 16.60 36.63 18.65
N PRO A 8 17.60 37.53 18.66
CA PRO A 8 19.01 37.15 18.66
C PRO A 8 19.37 36.42 19.96
N GLY A 9 19.69 35.13 19.86
CA GLY A 9 20.12 34.29 20.99
C GLY A 9 19.48 32.90 21.05
N ASN A 10 18.47 32.61 20.24
CA ASN A 10 17.84 31.28 20.23
C ASN A 10 18.66 30.28 19.39
N PRO A 11 18.98 29.08 19.90
CA PRO A 11 19.57 28.03 19.07
C PRO A 11 18.63 27.65 17.91
N PRO A 12 19.17 27.24 16.76
CA PRO A 12 18.35 26.88 15.60
C PRO A 12 17.32 25.80 15.98
N PRO A 13 16.07 25.91 15.52
CA PRO A 13 15.03 24.95 15.88
C PRO A 13 15.48 23.55 15.48
N SER A 14 15.57 22.67 16.46
CA SER A 14 15.88 21.26 16.22
C SER A 14 14.77 20.64 15.37
N PRO A 15 15.06 19.74 14.43
CA PRO A 15 14.01 19.05 13.68
C PRO A 15 13.14 18.24 14.64
N GLN A 16 11.96 18.77 14.98
CA GLN A 16 10.95 18.05 15.76
C GLN A 16 10.29 17.01 14.85
N ARG A 17 10.57 15.73 15.11
CA ARG A 17 9.86 14.62 14.46
C ARG A 17 8.67 14.25 15.33
N VAL A 18 7.48 14.68 14.93
CA VAL A 18 6.23 14.23 15.55
C VAL A 18 5.88 12.85 14.99
N SER A 19 5.79 11.84 15.86
CA SER A 19 5.17 10.55 15.52
C SER A 19 3.75 10.56 16.08
N VAL A 20 2.75 10.62 15.19
CA VAL A 20 1.36 10.48 15.59
C VAL A 20 1.02 9.00 15.58
N VAL A 21 0.90 8.41 16.77
CA VAL A 21 0.24 7.11 16.93
C VAL A 21 -1.25 7.39 17.08
N LEU A 22 -2.02 7.18 16.01
CA LEU A 22 -3.48 7.12 16.08
C LEU A 22 -3.84 5.86 16.89
N GLY A 23 -4.13 6.05 18.18
CA GLY A 23 -4.36 4.96 19.12
C GLY A 23 -5.64 4.16 18.84
N GLY A 24 -5.55 2.84 19.05
CA GLY A 24 -6.66 2.02 19.56
C GLY A 24 -7.23 0.95 18.64
N VAL A 25 -7.13 1.09 17.31
CA VAL A 25 -7.71 0.10 16.38
C VAL A 25 -6.63 -0.45 15.45
N THR A 26 -6.42 -1.77 15.49
CA THR A 26 -5.71 -2.45 14.41
C THR A 26 -6.67 -2.44 13.22
N PRO A 27 -6.36 -1.73 12.12
CA PRO A 27 -7.27 -1.72 11.00
C PRO A 27 -7.37 -3.13 10.39
N PRO A 28 -8.52 -3.51 9.82
CA PRO A 28 -8.68 -4.81 9.18
C PRO A 28 -7.57 -5.09 8.17
N ALA A 29 -7.09 -6.33 8.14
CA ALA A 29 -6.18 -6.77 7.10
C ALA A 29 -6.87 -6.67 5.73
N PRO A 30 -6.15 -6.25 4.68
CA PRO A 30 -6.71 -6.21 3.34
C PRO A 30 -7.01 -7.63 2.84
N VAL A 31 -8.08 -7.80 2.07
CA VAL A 31 -8.52 -9.10 1.57
C VAL A 31 -8.68 -9.06 0.06
N ILE A 32 -8.00 -9.96 -0.66
CA ILE A 32 -8.25 -10.20 -2.09
C ILE A 32 -9.55 -10.99 -2.21
N ILE A 33 -10.53 -10.46 -2.93
CA ILE A 33 -11.87 -11.07 -3.07
C ILE A 33 -12.16 -11.58 -4.49
N ALA A 34 -11.44 -11.10 -5.51
CA ALA A 34 -11.51 -11.65 -6.85
C ALA A 34 -10.15 -11.53 -7.56
N LEU A 35 -9.90 -12.49 -8.44
CA LEU A 35 -8.74 -12.50 -9.32
C LEU A 35 -9.18 -13.10 -10.66
N GLU A 36 -9.31 -12.25 -11.67
CA GLU A 36 -9.79 -12.65 -13.01
C GLU A 36 -8.65 -12.53 -14.01
N ARG A 37 -8.34 -13.62 -14.72
CA ARG A 37 -7.28 -13.62 -15.73
C ARG A 37 -7.81 -13.20 -17.09
N SER A 38 -7.12 -12.28 -17.76
CA SER A 38 -7.37 -11.94 -19.16
C SER A 38 -7.08 -13.14 -20.07
N PRO A 39 -7.98 -13.49 -21.02
CA PRO A 39 -7.76 -14.62 -21.92
C PRO A 39 -6.48 -14.46 -22.74
N GLY A 40 -5.62 -15.49 -22.73
CA GLY A 40 -4.41 -15.54 -23.56
C GLY A 40 -3.25 -14.64 -23.11
N THR A 41 -3.38 -13.93 -21.98
CA THR A 41 -2.29 -13.12 -21.40
C THR A 41 -2.06 -13.48 -19.93
N ASN A 42 -1.00 -12.91 -19.35
CA ASN A 42 -0.70 -13.00 -17.91
C ASN A 42 -1.12 -11.73 -17.17
N GLU A 43 -2.16 -11.05 -17.68
CA GLU A 43 -2.80 -9.93 -17.01
C GLU A 43 -3.97 -10.42 -16.18
N PHE A 44 -4.13 -9.82 -15.01
CA PHE A 44 -5.18 -10.15 -14.06
C PHE A 44 -5.85 -8.88 -13.57
N LEU A 45 -7.16 -8.94 -13.42
CA LEU A 45 -7.94 -7.97 -12.69
C LEU A 45 -8.05 -8.46 -11.23
N LEU A 46 -7.35 -7.78 -10.33
CA LEU A 46 -7.33 -8.10 -8.90
C LEU A 46 -8.27 -7.14 -8.16
N THR A 47 -9.27 -7.70 -7.49
CA THR A 47 -10.20 -6.94 -6.65
C THR A 47 -9.95 -7.25 -5.18
N PHE A 48 -9.84 -6.20 -4.37
CA PHE A 48 -9.58 -6.34 -2.94
C PHE A 48 -10.37 -5.35 -2.10
N VAL A 49 -10.62 -5.74 -0.85
CA VAL A 49 -11.22 -4.90 0.18
C VAL A 49 -10.13 -4.41 1.14
N ALA A 50 -10.12 -3.10 1.41
CA ALA A 50 -9.17 -2.47 2.32
C ALA A 50 -9.71 -1.13 2.86
N ASP A 51 -9.04 -0.58 3.87
CA ASP A 51 -9.37 0.76 4.36
C ASP A 51 -9.01 1.83 3.31
N PRO A 52 -9.96 2.72 2.96
CA PRO A 52 -9.66 3.86 2.10
C PRO A 52 -8.54 4.74 2.67
N GLY A 53 -7.70 5.29 1.79
CA GLY A 53 -6.61 6.20 2.15
C GLY A 53 -5.30 5.53 2.53
N ALA A 54 -5.24 4.19 2.59
CA ALA A 54 -4.01 3.45 2.88
C ALA A 54 -3.32 2.95 1.60
N TYR A 55 -1.99 2.95 1.60
CA TYR A 55 -1.19 2.35 0.54
C TYR A 55 -0.93 0.87 0.80
N PHE A 56 -1.03 0.08 -0.27
CA PHE A 56 -0.77 -1.36 -0.26
C PHE A 56 0.20 -1.75 -1.37
N THR A 57 1.05 -2.71 -1.08
CA THR A 57 1.94 -3.36 -2.06
C THR A 57 1.33 -4.70 -2.44
N ILE A 58 1.14 -4.91 -3.73
CA ILE A 58 0.71 -6.18 -4.31
C ILE A 58 1.97 -6.99 -4.64
N LEU A 59 2.00 -8.23 -4.15
CA LEU A 59 3.08 -9.17 -4.41
C LEU A 59 2.55 -10.44 -5.06
N THR A 60 3.39 -11.05 -5.89
CA THR A 60 3.15 -12.35 -6.51
C THR A 60 4.26 -13.34 -6.16
N SER A 61 3.94 -14.64 -6.16
CA SER A 61 4.86 -15.73 -5.88
C SER A 61 4.46 -16.98 -6.67
N THR A 62 5.42 -17.81 -7.06
CA THR A 62 5.16 -19.13 -7.68
C THR A 62 5.30 -20.29 -6.69
N ASN A 63 5.83 -20.04 -5.48
CA ASN A 63 6.18 -21.07 -4.50
C ASN A 63 5.79 -20.75 -3.06
N LEU A 64 5.05 -19.66 -2.82
CA LEU A 64 4.63 -19.15 -1.50
C LEU A 64 5.77 -18.67 -0.59
N THR A 65 7.04 -18.83 -0.99
CA THR A 65 8.21 -18.44 -0.19
C THR A 65 8.85 -17.18 -0.73
N ASP A 66 9.08 -17.13 -2.04
CA ASP A 66 9.72 -16.01 -2.72
C ASP A 66 8.66 -15.08 -3.30
N TRP A 67 8.64 -13.85 -2.82
CA TRP A 67 7.61 -12.86 -3.16
C TRP A 67 8.23 -11.69 -3.91
N THR A 68 7.70 -11.42 -5.10
CA THR A 68 8.12 -10.30 -5.94
C THR A 68 7.07 -9.20 -5.88
N VAL A 69 7.51 -7.95 -5.75
CA VAL A 69 6.62 -6.80 -5.81
C VAL A 69 6.13 -6.60 -7.24
N VAL A 70 4.82 -6.53 -7.41
CA VAL A 70 4.20 -6.21 -8.71
C VAL A 70 3.97 -4.71 -8.82
N ARG A 71 3.32 -4.10 -7.82
CA ARG A 71 3.09 -2.66 -7.75
C ARG A 71 2.62 -2.21 -6.36
N SER A 72 2.64 -0.90 -6.14
CA SER A 72 1.95 -0.25 -5.02
C SER A 72 0.68 0.46 -5.52
N VAL A 73 -0.36 0.48 -4.67
CA VAL A 73 -1.67 1.06 -4.96
C VAL A 73 -2.19 1.81 -3.74
N LEU A 74 -2.89 2.93 -3.96
CA LEU A 74 -3.71 3.58 -2.94
C LEU A 74 -5.09 2.90 -2.95
N ALA A 75 -5.60 2.53 -1.79
CA ALA A 75 -7.00 2.17 -1.67
C ALA A 75 -7.84 3.45 -1.71
N GLU A 76 -8.45 3.77 -2.85
CA GLU A 76 -9.27 4.98 -3.01
C GLU A 76 -10.64 4.83 -2.35
N THR A 77 -11.18 3.60 -2.37
CA THR A 77 -12.44 3.26 -1.73
C THR A 77 -12.30 1.96 -0.93
N THR A 78 -13.39 1.47 -0.35
CA THR A 78 -13.37 0.20 0.40
C THR A 78 -13.08 -0.99 -0.50
N THR A 79 -13.60 -0.99 -1.73
CA THR A 79 -13.40 -2.07 -2.71
C THR A 79 -12.66 -1.51 -3.90
N ASN A 80 -11.46 -2.04 -4.16
CA ASN A 80 -10.56 -1.52 -5.18
C ASN A 80 -10.29 -2.61 -6.20
N THR A 81 -10.25 -2.21 -7.47
CA THR A 81 -9.94 -3.10 -8.58
C THR A 81 -8.75 -2.55 -9.35
N VAL A 82 -7.75 -3.39 -9.59
CA VAL A 82 -6.51 -2.99 -10.24
C VAL A 82 -6.01 -4.05 -11.19
N SER A 83 -5.52 -3.61 -12.35
CA SER A 83 -4.83 -4.49 -13.30
C SER A 83 -3.39 -4.74 -12.84
N VAL A 84 -3.01 -6.02 -12.83
CA VAL A 84 -1.68 -6.52 -12.46
C VAL A 84 -1.22 -7.56 -13.47
N THR A 85 0.08 -7.62 -13.71
CA THR A 85 0.68 -8.57 -14.65
C THR A 85 1.57 -9.55 -13.89
N SER A 86 1.41 -10.83 -14.16
CA SER A 86 2.27 -11.89 -13.67
C SER A 86 3.32 -12.25 -14.72
N HIS A 87 4.52 -12.64 -14.29
CA HIS A 87 5.53 -13.25 -15.17
C HIS A 87 5.35 -14.77 -15.33
N ALA A 88 4.42 -15.36 -14.57
CA ALA A 88 4.10 -16.78 -14.61
C ALA A 88 2.61 -17.00 -14.95
N ASP A 89 2.31 -18.11 -15.62
CA ASP A 89 0.94 -18.48 -16.01
C ASP A 89 0.03 -18.79 -14.81
N VAL A 90 0.62 -19.22 -13.70
CA VAL A 90 -0.05 -19.49 -12.43
C VAL A 90 0.82 -18.93 -11.30
N GLY A 91 0.19 -18.34 -10.30
CA GLY A 91 0.87 -17.78 -9.14
C GLY A 91 -0.07 -17.49 -7.98
N PHE A 92 0.54 -17.22 -6.83
CA PHE A 92 -0.09 -16.80 -5.60
C PHE A 92 0.03 -15.30 -5.44
N TRP A 93 -0.99 -14.69 -4.86
CA TRP A 93 -1.06 -13.23 -4.68
C TRP A 93 -1.23 -12.88 -3.21
N ARG A 94 -0.61 -11.79 -2.78
CA ARG A 94 -0.87 -11.22 -1.45
C ARG A 94 -0.80 -9.71 -1.47
N LEU A 95 -1.51 -9.10 -0.52
CA LEU A 95 -1.43 -7.68 -0.21
C LEU A 95 -0.61 -7.48 1.07
N ARG A 96 0.26 -6.47 1.06
CA ARG A 96 0.96 -5.99 2.25
C ARG A 96 0.64 -4.51 2.42
N ARG A 97 0.25 -4.09 3.63
CA ARG A 97 0.12 -2.66 3.94
C ARG A 97 1.51 -2.01 3.90
N GLY A 98 1.64 -0.90 3.18
CA GLY A 98 2.87 -0.10 3.21
C GLY A 98 3.10 0.46 4.62
N GLN A 99 4.35 0.44 5.08
CA GLN A 99 4.75 1.15 6.30
C GLN A 99 4.85 2.65 6.05
#